data_AF-A0A4R5F916-F1
#
_entry.id   AF-A0A4R5F916-F1
#
_cell.length_a   1.000
_cell.length_b   1.000
_cell.length_c   1.000
_cell.angle_alpha   90.00
_cell.angle_beta   90.00
_cell.angle_gamma   90.00
#
_symmetry.space_group_name_H-M   'P 1'
#
loop_
_entity.id
_entity.type
_entity.pdbx_description
1 polymer ?
#
loop_
_entity_poly.entity_id
_entity_poly.type
_entity_poly.pdbx_seq_one_letter_code
_entity_poly.pdbx_strand_id
1 'polypeptide(L)' 'MNKLFDLRFVIGLFFLIIGLLLIGYSFLSDATEYKKEVNLYCGLLFSSFALLMFMLKQKNKDDEV' A
#
# COMPACT_ATOMS: atom_id res chain seq x y z
N MET A 1 18.07 17.51 -2.10
CA MET A 1 17.81 16.48 -3.14
C MET A 1 16.35 16.05 -3.07
N ASN A 2 15.68 15.92 -4.21
CA ASN A 2 14.21 15.87 -4.34
C ASN A 2 13.56 14.80 -3.46
N LYS A 3 12.84 15.24 -2.42
CA LYS A 3 12.12 14.41 -1.42
C LYS A 3 11.01 13.52 -2.03
N LEU A 4 10.66 13.78 -3.30
CA LEU A 4 9.73 13.00 -4.12
C LEU A 4 10.36 11.74 -4.76
N PHE A 5 11.68 11.64 -4.80
CA PHE A 5 12.43 10.46 -5.27
C PHE A 5 12.96 9.59 -4.13
N ASP A 6 12.45 9.77 -2.89
CA ASP A 6 12.77 8.81 -1.83
C ASP A 6 12.13 7.47 -2.22
N LEU A 7 12.99 6.50 -2.53
CA LEU A 7 12.62 5.19 -3.02
C LEU A 7 11.53 4.54 -2.13
N ARG A 8 11.60 4.77 -0.82
CA ARG A 8 10.60 4.28 0.15
C ARG A 8 9.21 4.85 -0.08
N PHE A 9 9.11 6.13 -0.45
CA PHE A 9 7.84 6.77 -0.77
C PHE A 9 7.24 6.23 -2.07
N VAL A 10 8.08 6.12 -3.11
CA VAL A 10 7.64 5.61 -4.42
C VAL A 10 7.16 4.16 -4.29
N ILE A 11 7.93 3.32 -3.60
CA ILE A 11 7.56 1.93 -3.31
C ILE A 11 6.26 1.87 -2.50
N GLY A 12 6.16 2.64 -1.40
CA GLY A 12 4.95 2.68 -0.58
C GLY A 12 3.71 3.07 -1.38
N LEU A 13 3.81 4.08 -2.25
CA LEU A 13 2.71 4.52 -3.11
C LEU A 13 2.29 3.43 -4.11
N PHE A 14 3.24 2.73 -4.72
CA PHE A 14 2.95 1.59 -5.60
C PHE A 14 2.18 0.48 -4.88
N PHE A 15 2.64 0.07 -3.70
CA PHE A 15 1.96 -0.95 -2.89
C PHE A 15 0.56 -0.48 -2.45
N LEU A 16 0.38 0.81 -2.15
CA LEU A 16 -0.92 1.36 -1.81
C LEU A 16 -1.91 1.25 -2.97
N ILE A 17 -1.49 1.65 -4.19
CA ILE A 17 -2.33 1.60 -5.39
C ILE A 17 -2.74 0.17 -5.71
N ILE A 18 -1.78 -0.76 -5.69
CA ILE A 18 -2.05 -2.18 -5.95
C ILE A 18 -2.96 -2.77 -4.86
N GLY A 19 -2.73 -2.42 -3.59
CA GLY A 19 -3.57 -2.85 -2.47
C GLY A 19 -5.01 -2.38 -2.60
N LEU A 20 -5.22 -1.10 -2.95
CA LEU A 20 -6.56 -0.55 -3.20
C LEU A 20 -7.26 -1.20 -4.39
N LEU A 21 -6.52 -1.49 -5.47
CA LEU A 21 -7.06 -2.21 -6.63
C LEU A 21 -7.52 -3.61 -6.24
N LEU A 22 -6.72 -4.37 -5.47
CA LEU A 22 -7.05 -5.71 -5.00
C LEU A 22 -8.28 -5.72 -4.08
N ILE A 23 -8.35 -4.78 -3.13
CA ILE A 23 -9.51 -4.60 -2.25
C ILE A 23 -10.74 -4.29 -3.10
N GLY A 24 -10.66 -3.31 -4.00
CA GLY A 24 -11.76 -2.96 -4.91
C GLY A 24 -12.21 -4.16 -5.75
N TYR A 25 -11.27 -4.92 -6.31
CA TYR A 25 -11.58 -6.10 -7.12
C TYR A 25 -12.27 -7.21 -6.32
N SER A 26 -11.99 -7.32 -5.01
CA SER A 26 -12.69 -8.26 -4.14
C SER A 26 -14.18 -7.94 -3.99
N PHE A 27 -14.55 -6.65 -4.02
CA PHE A 27 -15.95 -6.21 -3.90
C PHE A 27 -16.68 -6.03 -5.22
N LEU A 28 -15.99 -5.61 -6.29
CA LEU A 28 -16.60 -5.30 -7.59
C LEU A 28 -16.59 -6.47 -8.58
N SER A 29 -15.82 -7.53 -8.35
CA SER A 29 -15.71 -8.64 -9.29
C SER A 29 -16.65 -9.79 -8.93
N ASP A 30 -17.34 -10.37 -9.91
CA ASP A 30 -18.07 -11.66 -9.79
C ASP A 30 -17.13 -12.88 -9.79
N ALA A 31 -15.92 -12.72 -9.26
CA ALA A 31 -14.98 -13.81 -9.08
C ALA A 31 -15.51 -14.83 -8.04
N THR A 32 -15.02 -16.06 -8.13
CA THR A 32 -15.31 -17.12 -7.14
C THR A 32 -14.91 -16.66 -5.73
N GLU A 33 -15.62 -17.12 -4.68
CA GLU A 33 -15.35 -16.71 -3.28
C GLU A 33 -13.89 -16.83 -2.88
N TYR A 34 -13.23 -17.93 -3.27
CA TYR A 34 -11.81 -18.13 -3.02
C TYR A 34 -10.92 -17.01 -3.60
N LYS A 35 -11.20 -16.54 -4.82
CA LYS A 35 -10.45 -15.46 -5.45
C LYS A 35 -10.72 -14.11 -4.78
N LYS A 36 -11.95 -13.88 -4.30
CA LYS A 36 -12.31 -12.69 -3.54
C LYS A 36 -11.54 -12.61 -2.24
N GLU A 37 -11.48 -13.70 -1.48
CA GLU A 37 -10.73 -13.77 -0.21
C GLU A 37 -9.24 -13.49 -0.41
N VAL A 38 -8.61 -14.16 -1.39
CA VAL A 38 -7.19 -13.94 -1.70
C VAL A 38 -6.92 -12.48 -2.06
N ASN A 39 -7.77 -11.87 -2.88
CA ASN A 39 -7.64 -10.45 -3.24
C ASN A 39 -7.78 -9.54 -2.02
N LEU A 40 -8.69 -9.84 -1.10
CA LEU A 40 -8.90 -9.07 0.12
C LEU A 40 -7.68 -9.14 1.05
N TYR A 41 -7.16 -10.35 1.31
CA TYR A 41 -6.00 -10.55 2.17
C TYR A 41 -4.72 -9.95 1.57
N CYS A 42 -4.45 -10.17 0.28
CA CYS A 42 -3.31 -9.55 -0.40
C CYS A 42 -3.44 -8.02 -0.44
N GLY A 43 -4.65 -7.52 -0.69
CA GLY A 43 -4.94 -6.09 -0.69
C GLY A 43 -4.66 -5.43 0.67
N LEU A 44 -5.16 -6.03 1.76
CA LEU A 44 -4.89 -5.60 3.14
C LEU A 44 -3.40 -5.64 3.47
N LEU A 45 -2.69 -6.70 3.07
CA LEU A 45 -1.26 -6.84 3.32
C LEU A 45 -0.45 -5.75 2.60
N PHE A 46 -0.76 -5.46 1.33
CA PHE A 46 -0.07 -4.41 0.59
C PHE A 46 -0.41 -3.00 1.08
N SER A 47 -1.69 -2.74 1.41
CA SER A 47 -2.08 -1.45 2.00
C SER A 47 -1.45 -1.23 3.36
N SER A 48 -1.39 -2.23 4.25
CA SER A 48 -0.73 -2.11 5.56
C SER A 48 0.78 -1.87 5.41
N PHE A 49 1.45 -2.57 4.49
CA PHE A 49 2.87 -2.35 4.20
C PHE A 49 3.15 -0.94 3.67
N ALA A 50 2.31 -0.43 2.76
CA ALA A 50 2.40 0.94 2.28
C ALA A 50 2.24 1.97 3.41
N LEU A 51 1.33 1.72 4.34
CA LEU A 51 1.08 2.57 5.51
C LEU A 51 2.30 2.61 6.44
N LEU A 52 2.93 1.45 6.68
CA LEU A 52 4.19 1.36 7.43
C LEU A 52 5.33 2.14 6.76
N MET A 53 5.47 2.02 5.43
CA MET A 53 6.46 2.80 4.66
C MET A 53 6.26 4.31 4.79
N PHE A 54 5.00 4.77 4.82
CA PHE A 54 4.69 6.18 5.03
C PHE A 54 4.97 6.65 6.46
N MET A 55 4.68 5.83 7.48
CA MET A 55 5.00 6.15 8.88
C MET A 55 6.52 6.25 9.10
N LEU A 56 7.31 5.34 8.53
CA LEU A 56 8.78 5.37 8.64
C LEU A 56 9.38 6.64 8.01
N LYS A 57 8.77 7.13 6.93
CA LYS A 57 9.16 8.40 6.31
C LYS A 57 8.84 9.62 7.20
N GLN A 58 7.75 9.59 7.97
CA GLN A 58 7.39 10.68 8.88
C GLN A 58 8.43 10.83 10.00
N LYS A 59 8.84 9.72 10.63
CA LYS A 59 9.84 9.73 11.70
C LYS A 59 11.17 10.39 11.29
N ASN A 60 11.69 10.03 10.12
CA ASN A 60 12.93 10.64 9.59
C ASN A 60 12.82 12.15 9.30
N LYS A 61 11.62 12.72 9.26
CA LYS A 61 11.40 14.15 9.02
C LYS A 61 11.32 14.94 10.34
N ASP A 62 10.95 14.28 11.43
CA ASP A 62 10.86 14.86 12.78
C ASP A 62 12.21 14.80 13.52
N ASP A 63 13.07 13.83 13.22
CA ASP A 63 14.44 13.72 13.78
C ASP A 63 15.43 14.77 13.19
N GLU A 64 15.01 15.56 12.20
CA GLU A 64 15.81 16.64 11.57
C GLU A 64 15.43 18.06 12.06
N VAL A 65 14.63 18.20 13.14
CA VAL A 65 14.21 19.50 13.71
C VAL A 65 14.88 19.79 15.05
#